data_AF-A0A1Y1NE18-F1
#
_entry.id   AF-A0A1Y1NE18-F1
#
_cell.length_a   1.000
_cell.length_b   1.000
_cell.length_c   1.000
_cell.angle_alpha   90.00
_cell.angle_beta   90.00
_cell.angle_gamma   90.00
#
_symmetry.space_group_name_H-M   'P 1'
#
loop_
_entity.id
_entity.type
_entity.pdbx_description
1 polymer ?
#
loop_
_entity_poly.entity_id
_entity_poly.type
_entity_poly.pdbx_seq_one_letter_code
_entity_poly.pdbx_strand_id
1 'polypeptide(L)'
;FDPRVAKSVPWGVGINCTKVWKLTSLLKEYESVMDMLVQDGTLLEWPALVLYPDGTNGEVYNTVTQVWEVAGDAGDVSRVPWEEQLAEVVRGTEARGKWRQIVVGG
;
A
#
# COMPACT_ATOMS: atom_id res chain seq x y z
N PHE A 1 4.81 1.30 -20.63
CA PHE A 1 5.16 2.71 -20.43
C PHE A 1 5.01 3.36 -21.77
N ASP A 2 4.07 4.30 -21.91
CA ASP A 2 3.88 5.00 -23.18
C ASP A 2 4.72 6.28 -23.16
N PRO A 3 5.85 6.34 -23.88
CA PRO A 3 6.68 7.54 -23.94
C PRO A 3 5.97 8.76 -24.55
N ARG A 4 4.79 8.56 -25.17
CA ARG A 4 3.90 9.63 -25.64
C ARG A 4 3.10 10.27 -24.51
N VAL A 5 2.88 9.54 -23.40
CA VAL A 5 2.06 9.98 -22.26
C VAL A 5 2.93 10.40 -21.07
N ALA A 6 4.04 9.71 -20.81
CA ALA A 6 4.96 10.03 -19.73
C ALA A 6 6.41 10.05 -20.24
N LYS A 7 7.21 11.00 -19.76
CA LYS A 7 8.62 11.19 -20.19
C LYS A 7 9.63 10.37 -19.39
N SER A 8 9.23 9.84 -18.23
CA SER A 8 10.10 9.07 -17.35
C SER A 8 9.32 8.00 -16.60
N VAL A 9 9.98 6.86 -16.34
CA VAL A 9 9.48 5.83 -15.44
C VAL A 9 9.59 6.33 -14.00
N PRO A 10 8.55 6.18 -13.16
CA PRO A 10 8.64 6.58 -11.75
C PRO A 10 9.64 5.69 -11.02
N TRP A 11 10.40 6.30 -10.10
CA TRP A 11 11.32 5.55 -9.22
C TRP A 11 10.57 4.60 -8.27
N GLY A 12 9.37 4.99 -7.84
CA GLY A 12 8.56 4.22 -6.90
C GLY A 12 7.08 4.20 -7.28
N VAL A 13 6.41 3.13 -6.87
CA VAL A 13 4.95 2.94 -6.97
C VAL A 13 4.43 2.52 -5.60
N GLY A 14 3.16 2.77 -5.31
CA GLY A 14 2.71 2.63 -3.94
C GLY A 14 1.22 2.63 -3.72
N ILE A 15 0.86 2.35 -2.47
CA ILE A 15 -0.52 2.31 -1.99
C ILE A 15 -0.65 3.29 -0.83
N ASN A 16 -1.69 4.10 -0.87
CA ASN A 16 -1.99 5.09 0.15
C ASN A 16 -3.45 5.09 0.59
N CYS A 17 -3.72 5.74 1.73
CA CYS A 17 -5.08 6.01 2.23
C CYS A 17 -5.98 4.76 2.21
N THR A 18 -5.40 3.59 2.44
CA THR A 18 -6.04 2.28 2.36
C THR A 18 -6.04 1.63 3.72
N LYS A 19 -7.12 0.93 4.09
CA LYS A 19 -7.18 0.18 5.34
C LYS A 19 -6.09 -0.91 5.37
N VAL A 20 -5.30 -0.96 6.43
CA VAL A 20 -4.10 -1.83 6.54
C VAL A 20 -4.42 -3.30 6.29
N TRP A 21 -5.56 -3.80 6.79
CA TRP A 21 -5.98 -5.19 6.61
C TRP A 21 -6.19 -5.60 5.15
N LYS A 22 -6.39 -4.65 4.23
CA LYS A 22 -6.48 -4.90 2.77
C LYS A 22 -5.11 -4.98 2.08
N LEU A 23 -4.04 -4.49 2.70
CA LEU A 23 -2.77 -4.30 2.01
C LEU A 23 -2.17 -5.62 1.53
N THR A 24 -2.25 -6.69 2.32
CA THR A 24 -1.63 -7.97 1.93
C THR A 24 -2.20 -8.52 0.62
N SER A 25 -3.52 -8.46 0.42
CA SER A 25 -4.13 -8.92 -0.83
C SER A 25 -3.78 -7.99 -1.99
N LEU A 26 -3.87 -6.68 -1.77
CA LEU A 26 -3.55 -5.69 -2.80
C LEU A 26 -2.08 -5.78 -3.24
N LEU A 27 -1.15 -6.00 -2.32
CA LEU A 27 0.27 -6.14 -2.64
C LEU A 27 0.56 -7.36 -3.50
N LYS A 28 -0.12 -8.48 -3.27
CA LYS A 28 0.03 -9.68 -4.12
C LYS A 28 -0.48 -9.44 -5.53
N GLU A 29 -1.60 -8.73 -5.68
CA GLU A 29 -2.10 -8.32 -6.99
C GLU A 29 -1.14 -7.34 -7.67
N TYR A 30 -0.61 -6.39 -6.91
CA TYR A 30 0.35 -5.41 -7.42
C TYR A 30 1.64 -6.07 -7.90
N GLU A 31 2.15 -7.04 -7.14
CA GLU A 31 3.31 -7.86 -7.52
C GLU A 31 3.06 -8.63 -8.81
N SER A 32 1.89 -9.25 -8.96
CA SER A 32 1.50 -9.96 -10.19
C SER A 32 1.54 -9.03 -11.41
N VAL A 33 1.01 -7.80 -11.27
CA VAL A 33 1.06 -6.81 -12.34
C VAL A 33 2.49 -6.35 -12.63
N MET A 34 3.32 -6.11 -11.61
CA MET A 34 4.72 -5.75 -11.81
C MET A 34 5.51 -6.84 -12.52
N ASP A 35 5.28 -8.12 -12.18
CA ASP A 35 5.87 -9.27 -12.90
C ASP A 35 5.49 -9.22 -14.39
N MET A 36 4.21 -9.01 -14.71
CA MET A 36 3.74 -8.92 -16.10
C MET A 36 4.40 -7.76 -16.87
N LEU A 37 4.46 -6.57 -16.26
CA LEU A 37 5.03 -5.37 -16.89
C LEU A 37 6.55 -5.48 -17.10
N VAL A 38 7.25 -6.25 -16.27
CA VAL A 38 8.69 -6.51 -16.48
C VAL A 38 8.88 -7.57 -17.55
N GLN A 39 8.07 -8.63 -17.56
CA GLN A 39 8.15 -9.71 -18.55
C GLN A 39 7.85 -9.23 -19.98
N ASP A 40 6.89 -8.30 -20.15
CA ASP A 40 6.53 -7.75 -21.47
C ASP A 40 7.46 -6.61 -21.94
N GLY A 41 8.43 -6.22 -21.11
CA GLY A 41 9.41 -5.16 -21.39
C GLY A 41 8.89 -3.74 -21.20
N THR A 42 7.66 -3.55 -20.68
CA THR A 42 7.11 -2.24 -20.31
C THR A 42 7.95 -1.56 -19.24
N LEU A 43 8.41 -2.31 -18.24
CA LEU A 43 9.33 -1.88 -17.20
C LEU A 43 10.64 -2.64 -17.36
N LEU A 44 11.76 -1.92 -17.24
CA LEU A 44 13.09 -2.53 -17.29
C LEU A 44 13.42 -3.29 -16.00
N GLU A 45 12.91 -2.80 -14.87
CA GLU A 45 13.08 -3.40 -13.55
C GLU A 45 11.91 -3.01 -12.63
N TRP A 46 11.84 -3.67 -11.47
CA TRP A 46 10.87 -3.35 -10.43
C TRP A 46 11.19 -2.00 -9.79
N PRO A 47 10.22 -1.06 -9.69
CA PRO A 47 10.40 0.18 -8.94
C PRO A 47 10.43 -0.07 -7.42
N ALA A 48 10.79 0.95 -6.64
CA ALA A 48 10.62 0.91 -5.19
C ALA A 48 9.14 0.82 -4.79
N LEU A 49 8.83 0.08 -3.73
CA LEU A 49 7.49 0.08 -3.13
C LEU A 49 7.37 1.23 -2.13
N VAL A 50 6.29 1.99 -2.19
CA VAL A 50 5.98 3.06 -1.23
C VAL A 50 4.64 2.77 -0.54
N LEU A 51 4.63 2.71 0.79
CA LEU A 51 3.44 2.42 1.58
C LEU A 51 3.18 3.53 2.58
N TYR A 52 1.97 4.09 2.54
CA TYR A 52 1.45 5.00 3.57
C TYR A 52 -0.06 4.82 3.74
N PRO A 53 -0.46 3.69 4.37
CA PRO A 53 -1.85 3.33 4.53
C PRO A 53 -2.54 4.17 5.62
N ASP A 54 -3.86 4.03 5.69
CA ASP A 54 -4.68 4.73 6.66
C ASP A 54 -4.36 4.30 8.10
N GLY A 55 -3.88 5.26 8.90
CA GLY A 55 -3.52 5.13 10.33
C GLY A 55 -4.68 5.30 11.31
N THR A 56 -5.86 5.70 10.82
CA THR A 56 -7.00 6.07 11.68
C THR A 56 -7.71 4.87 12.31
N ASN A 57 -7.27 3.65 12.01
CA ASN A 57 -7.83 2.41 12.54
C ASN A 57 -9.36 2.29 12.39
N GLY A 58 -9.94 2.84 11.32
CA GLY A 58 -11.39 2.81 11.09
C GLY A 58 -12.14 4.04 11.59
N GLU A 59 -11.47 4.96 12.27
CA GLU A 59 -12.04 6.24 12.63
C GLU A 59 -12.12 7.19 11.43
N VAL A 60 -13.19 7.95 11.35
CA VAL A 60 -13.40 9.01 10.38
C VAL A 60 -13.59 10.30 11.15
N TYR A 61 -12.84 11.33 10.76
CA TYR A 61 -13.01 12.65 11.37
C TYR A 61 -14.34 13.26 10.90
N ASN A 62 -15.28 13.39 11.83
CA ASN A 62 -16.54 14.06 11.56
C ASN A 62 -16.33 15.57 11.62
N THR A 63 -16.50 16.26 10.48
CA THR A 63 -16.24 17.70 10.36
C THR A 63 -17.30 18.57 11.01
N VAL A 64 -18.47 18.02 11.34
CA VAL A 64 -19.57 18.70 12.02
C VAL A 64 -19.38 18.66 13.53
N THR A 65 -19.08 17.48 14.09
CA THR A 65 -18.87 17.29 15.53
C THR A 65 -17.42 17.54 15.96
N GLN A 66 -16.48 17.61 15.01
CA GLN A 66 -15.04 17.76 15.21
C GLN A 66 -14.42 16.65 16.07
N VAL A 67 -14.99 15.46 16.01
CA VAL A 67 -14.49 14.28 16.73
C VAL A 67 -14.23 13.13 15.76
N TRP A 68 -13.31 12.27 16.15
CA TRP A 68 -13.09 10.99 15.47
C TRP A 68 -14.22 10.04 15.83
N GLU A 69 -14.90 9.53 14.81
CA GLU A 69 -16.03 8.61 14.96
C GLU A 69 -15.69 7.30 14.28
N VAL A 70 -15.98 6.19 14.96
CA VAL A 70 -15.83 4.86 14.39
C VAL A 70 -16.90 4.68 13.30
N ALA A 71 -16.48 4.51 12.05
CA ALA A 71 -17.41 4.33 10.94
C ALA A 71 -18.23 3.03 11.13
N GLY A 72 -19.50 3.01 10.70
CA GLY A 72 -20.43 1.90 10.99
C GLY A 72 -20.04 0.54 10.40
N ASP A 73 -19.05 0.49 9.50
CA ASP A 73 -18.42 -0.70 8.94
C ASP A 73 -17.18 -1.17 9.73
N ALA A 74 -16.78 -0.46 10.78
CA ALA A 74 -15.67 -0.78 11.67
C ALA A 74 -16.04 -1.85 12.72
N GLY A 75 -16.96 -2.76 12.39
CA GLY A 75 -17.37 -3.88 13.25
C GLY A 75 -16.27 -4.92 13.52
N ASP A 76 -15.06 -4.72 12.99
CA ASP A 76 -13.93 -5.64 13.15
C ASP A 76 -12.59 -4.88 13.12
N VAL A 77 -12.51 -3.76 13.85
CA VAL A 77 -11.21 -3.13 14.08
C VAL A 77 -10.37 -4.07 14.92
N SER A 78 -9.42 -4.73 14.26
CA SER A 78 -8.41 -5.57 14.90
C SER A 78 -7.87 -4.88 16.16
N ARG A 79 -7.82 -5.62 17.27
CA ARG A 79 -7.20 -5.15 18.53
C ARG A 79 -5.69 -4.92 18.42
N VAL A 80 -5.09 -5.34 17.31
CA VAL A 80 -3.66 -5.19 17.05
C VAL A 80 -3.36 -3.74 16.69
N PRO A 81 -2.37 -3.08 17.31
CA PRO A 81 -1.94 -1.73 16.95
C PRO A 81 -1.67 -1.60 15.45
N TRP A 82 -1.98 -0.44 14.87
CA TRP A 82 -1.83 -0.19 13.44
C TRP A 82 -0.41 -0.45 12.95
N GLU A 83 0.59 -0.02 13.73
CA GLU A 83 2.01 -0.17 13.45
C GLU A 83 2.45 -1.63 13.43
N GLU A 84 1.85 -2.48 14.27
CA GLU A 84 2.14 -3.91 14.29
C GLU A 84 1.57 -4.59 13.04
N GLN A 85 0.34 -4.24 12.65
CA GLN A 85 -0.28 -4.72 11.42
C GLN A 85 0.55 -4.30 10.20
N LEU A 86 0.94 -3.02 10.12
CA LEU A 86 1.75 -2.52 9.00
C LEU A 86 3.12 -3.20 8.95
N ALA A 87 3.79 -3.37 10.10
CA ALA A 87 5.07 -4.04 10.17
C ALA A 87 4.98 -5.51 9.74
N GLU A 88 3.89 -6.21 10.05
CA GLU A 88 3.63 -7.56 9.55
C GLU A 88 3.47 -7.59 8.04
N VAL A 89 2.68 -6.68 7.46
CA VAL A 89 2.52 -6.55 6.01
C VAL A 89 3.86 -6.29 5.32
N VAL A 90 4.68 -5.39 5.87
CA VAL A 90 6.00 -5.05 5.32
C VAL A 90 6.94 -6.25 5.37
N ARG A 91 7.06 -6.92 6.53
CA ARG A 91 7.88 -8.14 6.66
C ARG A 91 7.43 -9.24 5.71
N GLY A 92 6.13 -9.47 5.61
CA GLY A 92 5.57 -10.46 4.68
C GLY A 92 5.87 -10.11 3.22
N THR A 93 5.98 -8.82 2.90
CA THR A 93 6.29 -8.33 1.54
C THR A 93 7.77 -8.42 1.21
N GLU A 94 8.63 -8.04 2.16
CA GLU A 94 10.07 -8.24 2.07
C GLU A 94 10.42 -9.73 1.91
N ALA A 95 9.78 -10.61 2.69
CA ALA A 95 10.01 -12.05 2.63
C ALA A 95 9.65 -12.69 1.28
N ARG A 96 8.78 -12.06 0.46
CA ARG A 96 8.50 -12.51 -0.91
C ARG A 96 9.64 -12.17 -1.89
N GLY A 97 10.56 -11.30 -1.50
CA GLY A 97 11.84 -11.08 -2.20
C GLY A 97 11.74 -10.36 -3.56
N LYS A 98 10.58 -9.79 -3.90
CA LYS A 98 10.35 -9.11 -5.18
C LYS A 98 10.79 -7.65 -5.17
N TRP A 99 10.56 -6.96 -4.06
CA TRP A 99 10.84 -5.54 -3.91
C TRP A 99 12.27 -5.31 -3.40
N ARG A 100 13.10 -4.62 -4.19
CA ARG A 100 14.49 -4.28 -3.79
C ARG A 100 14.54 -3.20 -2.71
N GLN A 101 13.49 -2.39 -2.62
CA GLN A 101 13.35 -1.30 -1.67
C GLN A 101 11.89 -1.12 -1.31
N ILE A 102 11.63 -0.94 -0.01
CA ILE A 102 10.31 -0.63 0.54
C ILE A 102 10.46 0.62 1.40
N VAL A 103 9.74 1.69 1.03
CA VAL A 103 9.62 2.92 1.80
C VAL A 103 8.28 2.91 2.52
N VAL A 104 8.31 3.15 3.82
CA VAL A 104 7.12 3.15 4.67
C VAL A 104 6.99 4.52 5.33
N GLY A 105 5.79 5.08 5.31
CA GLY A 105 5.44 6.33 5.99
C GLY A 105 4.02 6.27 6.53
N GLY A 106 3.65 7.26 7.35
CA GLY A 106 2.39 7.31 8.08
C GLY A 106 2.57 8.05 9.38
#